data_AF-A0A0F2PVD9-F1
#
_entry.id   AF-A0A0F2PVD9-F1
#
_cell.length_a   1.000
_cell.length_b   1.000
_cell.length_c   1.000
_cell.angle_alpha   90.00
_cell.angle_beta   90.00
_cell.angle_gamma   90.00
#
_symmetry.space_group_name_H-M   'P 1'
#
loop_
_entity.id
_entity.type
_entity.pdbx_description
1 polymer ?
#
loop_
_entity_poly.entity_id
_entity_poly.type
_entity_poly.pdbx_seq_one_letter_code
_entity_poly.pdbx_strand_id
1 'polypeptide(L)' 'MSTSKEMLHEMVDALPQEKIMLVKRYLEDLLKENNEDEFWLEADLGDLPPYDWGLNGLPKGKNVKYQPGVGLIVQED' A
#
# COMPACT_ATOMS: atom_id res chain seq x y z
N MET A 1 -14.34 10.19 8.56
CA MET A 1 -13.50 11.03 7.68
C MET A 1 -12.16 11.17 8.39
N SER A 2 -11.04 10.85 7.72
CA SER A 2 -9.71 10.88 8.34
C SER A 2 -9.25 12.33 8.49
N THR A 3 -8.85 12.73 9.70
CA THR A 3 -8.37 14.08 10.05
C THR A 3 -7.24 14.57 9.14
N SER A 4 -6.47 13.65 8.56
CA SER A 4 -5.40 13.96 7.61
C SER A 4 -5.90 14.58 6.30
N LYS A 5 -7.12 14.24 5.85
CA LYS A 5 -7.68 14.73 4.59
C LYS A 5 -8.18 16.17 4.71
N GLU A 6 -8.83 16.50 5.82
CA GLU A 6 -9.36 17.84 6.11
C GLU A 6 -8.21 18.85 6.24
N MET A 7 -7.15 18.50 6.96
CA MET A 7 -5.98 19.35 7.12
C MET A 7 -5.23 19.61 5.81
N LEU A 8 -5.24 18.63 4.89
CA LEU A 8 -4.65 18.79 3.57
C LEU A 8 -5.43 19.81 2.72
N HIS A 9 -6.77 19.79 2.80
CA HIS A 9 -7.62 20.77 2.11
C HIS A 9 -7.40 22.18 2.64
N GLU A 10 -7.32 22.36 3.96
CA GLU A 10 -7.03 23.67 4.58
C GLU A 10 -5.67 24.22 4.13
N MET A 11 -4.64 23.36 4.05
CA MET A 11 -3.32 23.76 3.58
C MET A 11 -3.32 24.17 2.10
N VAL A 12 -4.11 23.49 1.25
CA VAL A 12 -4.25 23.83 -0.16
C VAL A 12 -4.97 25.16 -0.34
N ASP A 13 -6.03 25.42 0.44
CA ASP A 13 -6.81 26.65 0.38
C ASP A 13 -6.04 27.87 0.91
N ALA A 14 -5.09 27.66 1.83
CA ALA A 14 -4.21 28.68 2.36
C ALA A 14 -3.07 29.09 1.41
N LEU A 15 -2.88 28.38 0.28
CA LEU A 15 -1.80 28.69 -0.65
C LEU A 15 -2.11 29.94 -1.51
N PRO A 16 -1.10 30.77 -1.79
CA PRO A 16 -1.23 31.83 -2.79
C PRO A 16 -1.59 31.25 -4.15
N GLN A 17 -2.46 31.94 -4.90
CA GLN A 17 -2.98 31.48 -6.21
C GLN A 17 -1.88 31.06 -7.19
N GLU A 18 -0.74 31.77 -7.18
CA GLU A 18 0.44 31.49 -8.00
C GLU A 18 1.06 30.11 -7.71
N LYS A 19 0.95 29.63 -6.47
CA LYS A 19 1.51 28.35 -6.02
C LYS A 19 0.56 27.18 -6.19
N ILE A 20 -0.75 27.43 -6.33
CA ILE A 20 -1.76 26.37 -6.51
C ILE A 20 -1.46 25.55 -7.76
N MET A 21 -1.13 26.20 -8.89
CA MET A 21 -0.76 25.47 -10.11
C MET A 21 0.50 24.63 -9.95
N LEU A 22 1.49 25.13 -9.20
CA LEU A 22 2.73 24.40 -8.93
C LEU A 22 2.46 23.15 -8.08
N VAL A 23 1.65 23.29 -7.04
CA VAL A 23 1.26 22.17 -6.16
C VAL A 23 0.40 21.18 -6.90
N LYS A 24 -0.55 21.63 -7.73
CA LYS A 24 -1.36 20.76 -8.58
C LYS A 24 -0.49 19.90 -9.50
N ARG A 25 0.48 20.52 -10.18
CA ARG A 25 1.42 19.82 -11.05
C ARG A 25 2.28 18.81 -10.28
N TYR A 26 2.80 19.20 -9.11
CA TYR A 26 3.56 18.31 -8.25
C TYR A 26 2.74 17.09 -7.80
N LEU A 27 1.50 17.28 -7.38
CA LEU A 27 0.60 16.18 -6.99
C LEU A 27 0.25 15.27 -8.18
N GLU A 28 0.04 15.84 -9.36
CA GLU A 28 -0.20 15.06 -10.59
C GLU A 28 1.01 14.20 -10.97
N ASP A 29 2.23 14.69 -10.76
CA ASP A 29 3.45 13.92 -11.03
C ASP A 29 3.66 12.82 -9.97
N LEU A 30 3.38 13.11 -8.70
CA LEU A 30 3.45 12.13 -7.61
C LEU A 30 2.42 11.00 -7.76
N LEU A 31 1.23 11.30 -8.30
CA LEU A 31 0.22 10.30 -8.64
C LEU A 31 0.63 9.42 -9.83
N LYS A 32 1.46 9.91 -10.76
CA LYS A 32 1.96 9.10 -11.88
C LYS A 32 3.03 8.10 -11.44
N GLU A 33 3.90 8.50 -10.52
CA GLU A 33 4.94 7.60 -9.97
C GLU A 33 4.33 6.41 -9.22
N ASN A 34 3.14 6.58 -8.65
CA ASN A 34 2.44 5.55 -7.88
C ASN A 34 1.79 4.43 -8.72
N ASN A 35 1.81 4.54 -10.05
CA ASN A 35 1.23 3.51 -10.94
C ASN A 35 2.16 2.29 -11.09
N GLU A 36 3.46 2.41 -10.79
CA GLU A 36 4.36 1.26 -10.83
C GLU A 36 3.94 0.20 -9.81
N ASP A 37 3.58 0.61 -8.59
CA ASP A 37 3.14 -0.29 -7.52
C ASP A 37 1.89 -1.09 -7.90
N GLU A 38 0.90 -0.42 -8.53
CA GLU A 38 -0.31 -1.08 -9.02
C GLU A 38 0.00 -2.05 -10.15
N PHE A 39 0.87 -1.66 -11.08
CA PHE A 39 1.30 -2.53 -12.19
C PHE A 39 2.08 -3.76 -11.71
N TRP A 40 2.90 -3.63 -10.65
CA TRP A 40 3.58 -4.76 -10.03
C TRP A 40 2.63 -5.71 -9.29
N LEU A 41 1.60 -5.17 -8.63
CA LEU A 41 0.60 -5.96 -7.91
C LEU A 41 -0.34 -6.71 -8.86
N GLU A 42 -0.72 -6.08 -9.97
CA GLU A 42 -1.61 -6.65 -10.99
C GLU A 42 -0.85 -7.36 -12.12
N ALA A 43 0.47 -7.51 -11.99
CA ALA A 43 1.28 -8.21 -12.98
C ALA A 43 0.82 -9.67 -13.08
N ASP A 44 0.68 -10.15 -14.33
CA ASP A 44 0.45 -11.56 -14.59
C ASP A 44 1.69 -12.36 -14.17
N LEU A 45 1.65 -12.87 -12.94
CA LEU A 45 2.57 -13.88 -12.46
C LEU A 45 2.21 -15.14 -13.24
N GLY A 46 2.78 -15.28 -14.44
CA GLY A 46 2.51 -16.42 -15.33
C GLY A 46 2.75 -17.76 -14.63
N ASP A 47 2.50 -18.88 -15.32
CA ASP A 47 2.53 -20.23 -14.72
C ASP A 47 3.91 -20.62 -14.16
N LEU A 48 4.19 -20.18 -12.93
CA LEU A 48 5.39 -20.53 -12.18
C LEU A 48 5.20 -21.94 -11.62
N PRO A 49 6.23 -22.80 -11.69
CA PRO A 49 6.17 -24.09 -11.02
C PRO A 49 5.95 -23.88 -9.51
N PRO A 50 5.30 -24.83 -8.82
CA PRO A 50 5.18 -24.77 -7.36
C PRO A 50 6.54 -24.57 -6.71
N TYR A 51 6.59 -23.71 -5.68
CA TYR A 51 7.81 -23.47 -4.93
C TYR A 51 8.28 -24.77 -4.26
N ASP A 52 9.53 -25.17 -4.53
CA ASP A 52 10.15 -26.35 -3.93
C ASP A 52 10.61 -26.04 -2.50
N TRP A 53 9.91 -26.60 -1.52
CA TRP A 53 10.25 -26.48 -0.10
C TRP A 53 11.44 -27.34 0.33
N GLY A 54 11.98 -28.16 -0.58
CA GLY A 54 13.06 -29.09 -0.30
C GLY A 54 12.65 -30.23 0.64
N LEU A 55 13.64 -30.98 1.10
CA LEU A 55 13.45 -32.21 1.89
C LEU A 55 12.69 -32.00 3.21
N ASN A 56 12.75 -30.80 3.77
CA ASN A 56 12.11 -30.47 5.05
C ASN A 56 10.63 -30.08 4.89
N GLY A 57 10.15 -29.89 3.66
CA GLY A 57 8.78 -29.51 3.34
C GLY A 57 8.40 -28.11 3.82
N LEU A 58 7.13 -27.74 3.58
CA LEU A 58 6.55 -26.49 4.07
C LEU A 58 6.69 -26.42 5.61
N PRO A 59 7.22 -25.32 6.17
CA PRO A 59 7.27 -25.14 7.62
C PRO A 59 5.89 -25.29 8.23
N LYS A 60 5.79 -26.03 9.34
CA LYS A 60 4.55 -26.06 10.13
C LYS A 60 4.36 -24.68 10.78
N GLY A 61 3.53 -23.85 10.15
CA GLY A 61 3.16 -22.54 10.67
C GLY A 61 2.27 -22.68 11.91
N LYS A 62 2.26 -21.63 12.74
CA LYS A 62 1.21 -21.47 13.75
C LYS A 62 -0.05 -20.93 13.07
N ASN A 63 -1.23 -21.29 13.57
CA ASN A 63 -2.47 -20.68 13.11
C ASN A 63 -2.40 -19.16 13.34
N VAL A 64 -2.67 -18.35 12.31
CA VAL A 64 -2.63 -16.89 12.41
C VAL A 64 -3.96 -16.27 11.99
N LYS A 65 -4.36 -15.18 12.64
CA LYS A 65 -5.55 -14.40 12.31
C LYS A 65 -5.22 -12.92 12.26
N TYR A 66 -5.82 -12.19 11.33
CA TYR A 66 -5.72 -10.74 11.32
C TYR A 66 -6.66 -10.10 12.38
N GLN A 67 -6.11 -9.22 13.21
CA GLN A 67 -6.83 -8.37 14.17
C GLN A 67 -6.68 -6.90 13.77
N PRO A 68 -7.79 -6.20 13.43
CA PRO A 68 -7.77 -4.77 13.12
C PRO A 68 -7.12 -3.95 14.25
N GLY A 69 -6.21 -3.04 13.88
CA GLY A 69 -5.48 -2.17 14.82
C GLY A 69 -4.30 -2.83 15.55
N VAL A 70 -4.08 -4.14 15.36
CA VAL A 70 -2.95 -4.87 15.97
C VAL A 70 -2.09 -5.55 14.90
N GLY A 71 -2.69 -6.16 13.89
CA GLY A 71 -2.00 -6.89 12.82
C GLY A 71 -2.26 -8.39 12.86
N LEU A 72 -1.32 -9.19 12.34
CA LEU A 72 -1.40 -10.65 12.39
C LEU A 72 -1.08 -11.14 13.80
N ILE A 73 -2.01 -11.86 14.41
CA ILE A 73 -1.84 -12.52 15.71
C ILE A 73 -1.74 -14.03 15.52
N VAL A 74 -0.91 -14.67 16.34
CA VAL A 74 -0.85 -16.13 16.45
C VAL A 74 -2.03 -16.59 17.30
N GLN A 75 -2.84 -17.51 16.77
CA GLN A 75 -3.84 -18.24 17.54
C GLN A 75 -3.11 -19.29 18.38
N GLU A 76 -3.34 -19.24 19.69
CA GLU A 76 -2.98 -20.34 20.58
C GLU A 76 -4.02 -21.46 20.39
N ASP A 77 -3.56 -22.70 20.24
CA ASP A 77 -4.40 -23.89 20.03
C ASP A 77 -5.21 -24.27 21.28
#